data_AF-A0AAU7CDR2-F1
#
_entry.id   AF-A0AAU7CDR2-F1
#
_cell.length_a   1.000
_cell.length_b   1.000
_cell.length_c   1.000
_cell.angle_alpha   90.00
_cell.angle_beta   90.00
_cell.angle_gamma   90.00
#
_symmetry.space_group_name_H-M   'P 1'
#
loop_
_entity.id
_entity.type
_entity.pdbx_description
1 polymer ?
#
loop_
_entity_poly.entity_id
_entity_poly.type
_entity_poly.pdbx_seq_one_letter_code
_entity_poly.pdbx_strand_id
1 'polypeptide(L)'
;MIAAKITNARTTDPNQAADNPESSELILRVARTKVVVDFLTALLLMIPAAPLILVTMVLVRLTSKGPVIYTQIRLGHGGRPFTIFKIRTMHNNSELATGPCWSSVDDPRITPLGRFLRRTHLDELPQLVNVLRGEMSLVGPRPERPEFVGQLEVVLPRYRERLAVRPGVTGLAQIHLPPDTDLSSVRRKLTCDLHYIEQMNLWLDLRVTACTALGLLGIPHATSSKYLCLPKLNDYSWTPAVCKQVERTTSARNGRSMESHAVPLGYAVRLSRSEKVIPAFKTLDQTPHSGH
;
A
#
# COMPACT_ATOMS: atom_id res chain seq x y z
N MET A 1 0.30 -28.36 -3.09
CA MET A 1 1.15 -28.96 -2.02
C MET A 1 1.81 -27.93 -1.09
N ILE A 2 2.20 -26.73 -1.54
CA ILE A 2 2.79 -25.69 -0.66
C ILE A 2 1.73 -24.89 0.13
N ALA A 3 0.59 -24.55 -0.48
CA ALA A 3 -0.53 -23.93 0.26
C ALA A 3 -0.98 -24.81 1.44
N ALA A 4 -1.06 -26.13 1.24
CA ALA A 4 -1.37 -27.08 2.31
C ALA A 4 -0.27 -27.19 3.39
N LYS A 5 1.02 -26.97 3.06
CA LYS A 5 2.11 -26.96 4.06
C LYS A 5 2.20 -25.63 4.82
N ILE A 6 1.88 -24.50 4.19
CA ILE A 6 1.73 -23.20 4.86
C ILE A 6 0.48 -23.19 5.76
N THR A 7 -0.59 -23.88 5.37
CA THR A 7 -1.78 -24.09 6.21
C THR A 7 -1.55 -25.11 7.33
N ASN A 8 -0.83 -26.21 7.09
CA ASN A 8 -0.48 -27.20 8.14
C ASN A 8 0.58 -26.70 9.14
N ALA A 9 1.38 -25.69 8.78
CA ALA A 9 2.28 -25.03 9.73
C ALA A 9 1.53 -24.19 10.79
N ARG A 10 0.19 -24.04 10.68
CA ARG A 10 -0.66 -23.30 11.63
C ARG A 10 -1.48 -24.19 12.57
N THR A 11 -1.49 -25.50 12.38
CA THR A 11 -2.04 -26.48 13.35
C THR A 11 -0.99 -26.93 14.37
N THR A 12 0.27 -26.57 14.14
CA THR A 12 1.35 -26.71 15.11
C THR A 12 1.52 -25.37 15.83
N ASP A 13 1.79 -25.44 17.13
CA ASP A 13 1.99 -24.32 18.05
C ASP A 13 2.82 -23.19 17.38
N PRO A 14 2.43 -21.90 17.44
CA PRO A 14 3.18 -20.80 16.81
C PRO A 14 4.66 -20.71 17.22
N ASN A 15 5.05 -21.31 18.35
CA ASN A 15 6.44 -21.46 18.77
C ASN A 15 7.21 -22.57 18.01
N GLN A 16 6.52 -23.55 17.41
CA GLN A 16 7.14 -24.68 16.71
C GLN A 16 7.39 -24.40 15.21
N ALA A 17 6.56 -23.55 14.59
CA ALA A 17 6.73 -23.20 13.17
C ALA A 17 7.89 -22.23 12.91
N ALA A 18 8.27 -21.42 13.90
CA ALA A 18 9.38 -20.46 13.81
C ALA A 18 10.77 -21.12 13.85
N ASP A 19 10.88 -22.33 14.41
CA ASP A 19 12.15 -23.04 14.63
C ASP A 19 12.46 -24.10 13.55
N ASN A 20 11.65 -24.25 12.50
CA ASN A 20 11.93 -25.19 11.43
C ASN A 20 12.84 -24.56 10.34
N PRO A 21 14.11 -25.00 10.20
CA PRO A 21 15.05 -24.44 9.22
C PRO A 21 14.60 -24.64 7.77
N GLU A 22 13.87 -25.73 7.46
CA GLU A 22 13.37 -25.98 6.09
C GLU A 22 12.31 -24.96 5.67
N SER A 23 11.41 -24.58 6.58
CA SER A 23 10.38 -23.57 6.31
C SER A 23 11.01 -22.20 6.04
N SER A 24 12.02 -21.83 6.84
CA SER A 24 12.76 -20.58 6.67
C SER A 24 13.51 -20.54 5.34
N GLU A 25 14.13 -21.64 4.93
CA GLU A 25 14.84 -21.72 3.65
C GLU A 25 13.89 -21.57 2.45
N LEU A 26 12.72 -22.22 2.50
CA LEU A 26 11.72 -22.10 1.44
C LEU A 26 11.20 -20.66 1.30
N ILE A 27 10.93 -19.97 2.41
CA ILE A 27 10.49 -18.57 2.40
C ILE A 27 11.56 -17.68 1.77
N LEU A 28 12.83 -17.88 2.14
CA LEU A 28 13.95 -17.12 1.57
C LEU A 28 14.14 -17.40 0.07
N ARG A 29 14.00 -18.66 -0.36
CA ARG A 29 14.07 -19.04 -1.78
C ARG A 29 12.95 -18.37 -2.58
N VAL A 30 11.71 -18.43 -2.11
CA VAL A 30 10.57 -17.78 -2.77
C VAL A 30 10.78 -16.26 -2.85
N ALA A 31 11.23 -15.63 -1.78
CA ALA A 31 11.51 -14.20 -1.76
C ALA A 31 12.60 -13.81 -2.78
N ARG A 32 13.69 -14.58 -2.88
CA ARG A 32 14.75 -14.35 -3.88
C ARG A 32 14.25 -14.55 -5.30
N THR A 33 13.53 -15.63 -5.56
CA THR A 33 12.96 -15.92 -6.88
C THR A 33 12.00 -14.81 -7.30
N LYS A 34 11.16 -14.32 -6.39
CA LYS A 34 10.26 -13.19 -6.65
C LYS A 34 11.03 -11.94 -7.09
N VAL A 35 12.12 -11.59 -6.42
CA VAL A 35 12.94 -10.42 -6.80
C VAL A 35 13.51 -10.56 -8.21
N VAL A 36 13.99 -11.74 -8.58
CA VAL A 36 14.52 -12.00 -9.93
C VAL A 36 13.42 -11.92 -10.98
N VAL A 37 12.26 -12.53 -10.72
CA VAL A 37 11.09 -12.48 -11.62
C VAL A 37 10.60 -11.04 -11.80
N ASP A 38 10.50 -10.27 -10.71
CA ASP A 38 10.08 -8.87 -10.75
C ASP A 38 11.07 -8.03 -11.56
N PHE A 39 12.37 -8.23 -11.39
CA PHE A 39 13.40 -7.53 -12.16
C PHE A 39 13.31 -7.84 -13.66
N LEU A 40 13.28 -9.12 -14.04
CA LEU A 40 13.21 -9.54 -15.44
C LEU A 40 11.93 -9.07 -16.11
N THR A 41 10.80 -9.16 -15.41
CA THR A 41 9.50 -8.72 -15.91
C THR A 41 9.46 -7.19 -16.04
N ALA A 42 9.99 -6.44 -15.06
CA ALA A 42 10.09 -4.98 -15.16
C ALA A 42 11.01 -4.53 -16.30
N LEU A 43 12.12 -5.25 -16.54
CA LEU A 43 13.02 -4.98 -17.66
C LEU A 43 12.32 -5.18 -19.01
N LEU A 44 11.57 -6.27 -19.14
CA LEU A 44 10.76 -6.55 -20.33
C LEU A 44 9.67 -5.49 -20.53
N LEU A 45 8.95 -5.11 -19.47
CA LEU A 45 7.90 -4.08 -19.53
C LEU A 45 8.46 -2.69 -19.80
N MET A 46 9.70 -2.41 -19.45
CA MET A 46 10.35 -1.13 -19.71
C MET A 46 10.50 -0.86 -21.22
N ILE A 47 10.65 -1.90 -22.05
CA ILE A 47 10.83 -1.76 -23.50
C ILE A 47 9.63 -1.03 -24.16
N PRO A 48 8.38 -1.48 -24.02
CA PRO A 48 7.22 -0.74 -24.52
C PRO A 48 6.86 0.48 -23.65
N ALA A 49 7.19 0.47 -22.35
CA ALA A 49 6.89 1.60 -21.48
C ALA A 49 7.76 2.83 -21.78
N ALA A 50 9.02 2.66 -22.18
CA ALA A 50 9.95 3.76 -22.46
C ALA A 50 9.43 4.76 -23.52
N PRO A 51 9.01 4.35 -24.73
CA PRO A 51 8.45 5.28 -25.71
C PRO A 51 7.15 5.93 -25.20
N LEU A 52 6.33 5.21 -24.45
CA LEU A 52 5.09 5.73 -23.88
C LEU A 52 5.34 6.77 -22.79
N ILE A 53 6.32 6.53 -21.91
CA ILE A 53 6.82 7.50 -20.92
C ILE A 53 7.33 8.74 -21.66
N LEU A 54 8.13 8.59 -22.71
CA LEU A 54 8.64 9.73 -23.47
C LEU A 54 7.52 10.57 -24.09
N VAL A 55 6.55 9.95 -24.76
CA VAL A 55 5.40 10.65 -25.37
C VAL A 55 4.60 11.39 -24.31
N THR A 56 4.24 10.72 -23.22
CA THR A 56 3.46 11.33 -22.13
C THR A 56 4.25 12.45 -21.43
N MET A 57 5.57 12.32 -21.29
CA MET A 57 6.44 13.38 -20.79
C MET A 57 6.42 14.63 -21.68
N VAL A 58 6.49 14.46 -23.01
CA VAL A 58 6.39 15.56 -23.97
C VAL A 58 5.02 16.24 -23.88
N LEU A 59 3.93 15.45 -23.86
CA LEU A 59 2.57 15.99 -23.76
C LEU A 59 2.37 16.81 -22.47
N VAL A 60 2.86 16.34 -21.33
CA VAL A 60 2.79 17.10 -20.06
C VAL A 60 3.62 18.37 -20.15
N ARG A 61 4.79 18.33 -20.78
CA ARG A 61 5.67 19.50 -20.93
C ARG A 61 5.08 20.60 -21.82
N LEU A 62 4.28 20.22 -22.82
CA LEU A 62 3.58 21.12 -23.74
C LEU A 62 2.30 21.69 -23.13
N THR A 63 1.60 20.91 -22.29
CA THR A 63 0.30 21.30 -21.72
C THR A 63 0.38 21.95 -20.34
N SER A 64 1.52 21.84 -19.63
CA SER A 64 1.68 22.38 -18.28
C SER A 64 3.11 22.83 -17.97
N LYS A 65 3.26 24.01 -17.37
CA LYS A 65 4.57 24.53 -16.92
C LYS A 65 5.12 23.73 -15.73
N GLY A 66 6.46 23.60 -15.65
CA GLY A 66 7.16 22.96 -14.53
C GLY A 66 7.79 21.60 -14.88
N PRO A 67 8.39 20.92 -13.89
CA PRO A 67 9.06 19.63 -14.09
C PRO A 67 8.07 18.56 -14.53
N VAL A 68 8.50 17.65 -15.41
CA VAL A 68 7.63 16.61 -15.95
C VAL A 68 7.51 15.41 -15.01
N ILE A 69 8.62 15.01 -14.39
CA ILE A 69 8.65 13.94 -13.41
C ILE A 69 8.35 14.52 -12.03
N TYR A 70 7.34 13.95 -11.39
CA TYR A 70 7.02 14.15 -9.99
C TYR A 70 7.71 13.08 -9.16
N THR A 71 8.31 13.50 -8.04
CA THR A 71 8.97 12.61 -7.09
C THR A 71 8.36 12.78 -5.70
N GLN A 72 8.31 11.69 -4.94
CA GLN A 72 7.76 11.71 -3.59
C GLN A 72 8.44 10.64 -2.72
N ILE A 73 8.72 10.98 -1.46
CA ILE A 73 9.23 10.01 -0.49
C ILE A 73 8.08 9.10 -0.03
N ARG A 74 8.35 7.80 -0.02
CA ARG A 74 7.44 6.77 0.47
C ARG A 74 8.20 5.78 1.35
N LEU A 75 7.47 5.03 2.18
CA LEU A 75 8.04 3.93 2.96
C LEU A 75 7.99 2.61 2.17
N GLY A 76 9.15 1.95 2.10
CA GLY A 76 9.32 0.64 1.48
C GLY A 76 9.51 -0.48 2.51
N HIS A 77 10.17 -1.55 2.07
CA HIS A 77 10.42 -2.72 2.91
C HIS A 77 11.18 -2.34 4.18
N GLY A 78 10.69 -2.82 5.34
CA GLY A 78 11.23 -2.51 6.66
C GLY A 78 11.05 -1.05 7.08
N GLY A 79 10.17 -0.29 6.41
CA GLY A 79 9.97 1.13 6.66
C GLY A 79 11.11 2.02 6.17
N ARG A 80 11.95 1.53 5.25
CA ARG A 80 13.03 2.33 4.65
C ARG A 80 12.44 3.36 3.68
N PRO A 81 12.77 4.65 3.79
CA PRO A 81 12.29 5.66 2.85
C PRO A 81 12.94 5.45 1.47
N PHE A 82 12.17 5.61 0.41
CA PHE A 82 12.65 5.63 -0.97
C PHE A 82 11.85 6.64 -1.79
N THR A 83 12.37 7.01 -2.96
CA THR A 83 11.74 8.02 -3.83
C THR A 83 11.01 7.37 -4.98
N ILE A 84 9.69 7.53 -5.06
CA ILE A 84 8.90 7.07 -6.21
C ILE A 84 9.01 8.07 -7.38
N PHE A 85 8.96 7.54 -8.60
CA PHE A 85 8.90 8.34 -9.83
C PHE A 85 7.52 8.24 -10.47
N LYS A 86 6.93 9.39 -10.82
CA LYS A 86 5.66 9.48 -11.55
C LYS A 86 5.70 10.58 -12.59
N ILE A 87 4.82 10.50 -13.58
CA ILE A 87 4.57 11.64 -14.46
C ILE A 87 3.67 12.62 -13.71
N ARG A 88 3.97 13.91 -13.79
CA ARG A 88 3.18 14.93 -13.11
C ARG A 88 1.78 15.01 -13.73
N THR A 89 0.77 14.76 -12.90
CA THR A 89 -0.64 14.85 -13.28
C THR A 89 -1.34 16.08 -12.71
N MET A 90 -0.74 16.74 -11.73
CA MET A 90 -1.27 17.93 -11.06
C MET A 90 -0.57 19.22 -11.53
N HIS A 91 -1.25 20.35 -11.38
CA HIS A 91 -0.65 21.66 -11.61
C HIS A 91 0.56 21.85 -10.70
N ASN A 92 1.57 22.56 -11.21
CA ASN A 92 2.77 22.83 -10.40
C ASN A 92 2.36 23.58 -9.12
N ASN A 93 3.01 23.25 -7.99
CA ASN A 93 2.75 23.86 -6.68
C ASN A 93 1.35 23.61 -6.08
N SER A 94 0.65 22.55 -6.50
CA SER A 94 -0.71 22.24 -6.04
C SER A 94 -0.86 21.93 -4.54
N GLU A 95 0.21 21.50 -3.88
CA GLU A 95 0.21 21.21 -2.43
C GLU A 95 0.62 22.42 -1.57
N LEU A 96 1.04 23.56 -2.15
CA LEU A 96 1.49 24.73 -1.36
C LEU A 96 0.43 25.27 -0.40
N ALA A 97 -0.84 25.30 -0.82
CA ALA A 97 -1.94 25.85 -0.04
C ALA A 97 -2.62 24.82 0.88
N THR A 98 -2.48 23.52 0.59
CA THR A 98 -3.27 22.45 1.23
C THR A 98 -2.43 21.50 2.08
N GLY A 99 -1.11 21.43 1.82
CA GLY A 99 -0.25 20.42 2.42
C GLY A 99 -0.54 19.00 1.93
N PRO A 100 0.00 17.98 2.62
CA PRO A 100 -0.25 16.57 2.33
C PRO A 100 -1.72 16.19 2.50
N CYS A 101 -2.44 15.97 1.41
CA CYS A 101 -3.81 15.45 1.46
C CYS A 101 -4.05 14.38 0.39
N TRP A 102 -5.01 13.49 0.65
CA TRP A 102 -5.48 12.55 -0.36
C TRP A 102 -6.19 13.31 -1.48
N SER A 103 -5.99 12.87 -2.73
CA SER A 103 -6.69 13.47 -3.87
C SER A 103 -8.13 12.96 -3.93
N SER A 104 -9.08 13.87 -4.11
CA SER A 104 -10.48 13.53 -4.40
C SER A 104 -10.68 13.12 -5.86
N VAL A 105 -11.84 12.53 -6.17
CA VAL A 105 -12.21 12.07 -7.53
C VAL A 105 -12.20 13.22 -8.53
N ASP A 106 -12.70 14.40 -8.13
CA ASP A 106 -12.75 15.62 -8.93
C ASP A 106 -11.83 16.71 -8.37
N ASP A 107 -10.59 16.34 -8.10
CA ASP A 107 -9.61 17.27 -7.53
C ASP A 107 -9.24 18.36 -8.56
N PRO A 108 -9.53 19.66 -8.28
CA PRO A 108 -9.27 20.77 -9.21
C PRO A 108 -7.78 20.97 -9.47
N ARG A 109 -6.91 20.37 -8.68
CA ARG A 109 -5.46 20.42 -8.85
C ARG A 109 -4.98 19.53 -9.99
N ILE A 110 -5.81 18.61 -10.50
CA ILE A 110 -5.44 17.68 -11.59
C ILE A 110 -5.63 18.37 -12.95
N THR A 111 -4.61 18.29 -13.80
CA THR A 111 -4.68 18.82 -15.18
C THR A 111 -5.61 17.96 -16.05
N PRO A 112 -6.20 18.49 -17.14
CA PRO A 112 -7.04 17.70 -18.05
C PRO A 112 -6.33 16.45 -18.60
N LEU A 113 -5.07 16.61 -19.04
CA LEU A 113 -4.22 15.49 -19.45
C LEU A 113 -3.91 14.56 -18.27
N GLY A 114 -3.65 15.11 -17.09
CA GLY A 114 -3.42 14.35 -15.86
C GLY A 114 -4.58 13.44 -15.46
N ARG A 115 -5.84 13.86 -15.72
CA ARG A 115 -7.02 13.02 -15.50
C ARG A 115 -7.00 11.78 -16.39
N PHE A 116 -6.62 11.95 -17.67
CA PHE A 116 -6.42 10.82 -18.57
C PHE A 116 -5.30 9.90 -18.09
N LEU A 117 -4.13 10.45 -17.75
CA LEU A 117 -2.97 9.67 -17.28
C LEU A 117 -3.27 8.86 -16.01
N ARG A 118 -3.98 9.46 -15.04
CA ARG A 118 -4.40 8.76 -13.80
C ARG A 118 -5.39 7.64 -14.08
N ARG A 119 -6.35 7.86 -14.99
CA ARG A 119 -7.36 6.84 -15.36
C ARG A 119 -6.73 5.64 -16.04
N THR A 120 -5.68 5.85 -16.83
CA THR A 120 -4.95 4.79 -17.55
C THR A 120 -3.73 4.29 -16.78
N HIS A 121 -3.45 4.81 -15.59
CA HIS A 121 -2.25 4.53 -14.79
C HIS A 121 -0.91 4.78 -15.51
N LEU A 122 -0.93 5.53 -16.62
CA LEU A 122 0.28 5.84 -17.38
C LEU A 122 1.24 6.74 -16.60
N ASP A 123 0.72 7.51 -15.64
CA ASP A 123 1.56 8.32 -14.76
C ASP A 123 2.43 7.49 -13.82
N GLU A 124 2.12 6.21 -13.63
CA GLU A 124 2.84 5.31 -12.73
C GLU A 124 3.92 4.48 -13.43
N LEU A 125 3.99 4.49 -14.77
CA LEU A 125 5.00 3.75 -15.54
C LEU A 125 6.46 4.03 -15.12
N PRO A 126 6.86 5.26 -14.76
CA PRO A 126 8.21 5.52 -14.27
C PRO A 126 8.60 4.73 -13.00
N GLN A 127 7.62 4.20 -12.24
CA GLN A 127 7.89 3.35 -11.08
C GLN A 127 8.53 2.00 -11.45
N LEU A 128 8.51 1.59 -12.73
CA LEU A 128 9.28 0.43 -13.19
C LEU A 128 10.79 0.62 -12.91
N VAL A 129 11.28 1.87 -12.90
CA VAL A 129 12.66 2.17 -12.48
C VAL A 129 12.88 1.81 -11.00
N ASN A 130 11.90 2.03 -10.13
CA ASN A 130 12.00 1.66 -8.72
C ASN A 130 12.01 0.13 -8.53
N VAL A 131 11.31 -0.62 -9.39
CA VAL A 131 11.38 -2.09 -9.39
C VAL A 131 12.76 -2.56 -9.84
N LEU A 132 13.32 -1.98 -10.90
CA LEU A 132 14.67 -2.29 -11.38
C LEU A 132 15.76 -1.94 -10.35
N ARG A 133 15.54 -0.91 -9.52
CA ARG A 133 16.42 -0.54 -8.40
C ARG A 133 16.24 -1.42 -7.16
N GLY A 134 15.27 -2.33 -7.16
CA GLY A 134 14.96 -3.21 -6.03
C GLY A 134 14.28 -2.50 -4.84
N GLU A 135 13.80 -1.27 -5.04
CA GLU A 135 13.06 -0.50 -4.02
C GLU A 135 11.58 -0.95 -3.96
N MET A 136 11.05 -1.36 -5.11
CA MET A 136 9.68 -1.87 -5.28
C MET A 136 9.66 -3.28 -5.86
N SER A 137 8.48 -3.89 -5.79
CA SER A 137 8.07 -5.13 -6.45
C SER A 137 7.01 -4.79 -7.51
N LEU A 138 6.77 -5.66 -8.50
CA LEU A 138 5.63 -5.45 -9.40
C LEU A 138 4.30 -5.58 -8.64
N VAL A 139 4.22 -6.58 -7.76
CA VAL A 139 3.03 -6.87 -6.94
C VAL A 139 3.35 -6.71 -5.46
N GLY A 140 2.51 -5.96 -4.75
CA GLY A 140 2.64 -5.73 -3.31
C GLY A 140 1.75 -4.60 -2.79
N PRO A 141 1.75 -4.36 -1.47
CA PRO A 141 1.03 -3.24 -0.86
C PRO A 141 1.47 -1.90 -1.47
N ARG A 142 0.52 -0.98 -1.69
CA ARG A 142 0.86 0.34 -2.24
C ARG A 142 1.72 1.13 -1.26
N PRO A 143 2.85 1.73 -1.68
CA PRO A 143 3.73 2.47 -0.78
C PRO A 143 3.05 3.75 -0.25
N GLU A 144 3.13 4.00 1.05
CA GLU A 144 2.49 5.16 1.69
C GLU A 144 3.48 6.23 2.12
N ARG A 145 2.99 7.48 2.20
CA ARG A 145 3.77 8.63 2.67
C ARG A 145 4.14 8.45 4.15
N PRO A 146 5.39 8.75 4.56
CA PRO A 146 5.80 8.67 5.96
C PRO A 146 4.86 9.45 6.91
N GLU A 147 4.37 10.61 6.46
CA GLU A 147 3.46 11.48 7.22
C GLU A 147 2.13 10.79 7.56
N PHE A 148 1.62 9.95 6.66
CA PHE A 148 0.38 9.20 6.88
C PHE A 148 0.62 7.90 7.65
N VAL A 149 1.75 7.22 7.41
CA VAL A 149 2.05 5.96 8.12
C VAL A 149 2.09 6.19 9.64
N GLY A 150 2.79 7.25 10.10
CA GLY A 150 2.85 7.56 11.53
C GLY A 150 1.47 7.81 12.15
N GLN A 151 0.56 8.45 11.41
CA GLN A 151 -0.81 8.72 11.89
C GLN A 151 -1.67 7.44 11.87
N LEU A 152 -1.57 6.64 10.81
CA LEU A 152 -2.38 5.45 10.60
C LEU A 152 -1.97 4.30 11.53
N GLU A 153 -0.70 4.17 11.88
CA GLU A 153 -0.23 3.16 12.85
C GLU A 153 -0.81 3.34 14.25
N VAL A 154 -1.18 4.57 14.62
CA VAL A 154 -1.82 4.87 15.93
C VAL A 154 -3.28 4.38 15.95
N VAL A 155 -4.00 4.50 14.83
CA VAL A 155 -5.46 4.23 14.77
C VAL A 155 -5.81 2.86 14.19
N LEU A 156 -4.91 2.25 13.41
CA LEU A 156 -5.10 0.95 12.79
C LEU A 156 -4.07 -0.04 13.34
N PRO A 157 -4.50 -0.98 14.20
CA PRO A 157 -3.65 -2.07 14.64
C PRO A 157 -3.08 -2.81 13.43
N ARG A 158 -1.84 -3.29 13.54
CA ARG A 158 -1.15 -4.06 12.48
C ARG A 158 -0.85 -3.26 11.20
N TYR A 159 -1.08 -1.94 11.15
CA TYR A 159 -0.82 -1.14 9.94
C TYR A 159 0.63 -1.28 9.45
N ARG A 160 1.59 -1.34 10.38
CA ARG A 160 3.03 -1.46 10.10
C ARG A 160 3.41 -2.79 9.42
N GLU A 161 2.63 -3.85 9.60
CA GLU A 161 2.92 -5.16 9.02
C GLU A 161 2.94 -5.12 7.48
N ARG A 162 2.26 -4.16 6.86
CA ARG A 162 2.32 -3.96 5.41
C ARG A 162 3.72 -3.63 4.88
N LEU A 163 4.61 -3.16 5.75
CA LEU A 163 6.01 -2.84 5.44
C LEU A 163 6.92 -4.08 5.52
N ALA A 164 6.38 -5.26 5.86
CA ALA A 164 7.14 -6.51 5.92
C ALA A 164 7.61 -7.00 4.55
N VAL A 165 7.01 -6.51 3.46
CA VAL A 165 7.37 -6.87 2.07
C VAL A 165 7.71 -5.61 1.28
N ARG A 166 8.31 -5.78 0.09
CA ARG A 166 8.51 -4.65 -0.82
C ARG A 166 7.15 -4.14 -1.30
N PRO A 167 6.95 -2.81 -1.33
CA PRO A 167 5.73 -2.25 -1.89
C PRO A 167 5.60 -2.56 -3.39
N GLY A 168 4.37 -2.65 -3.86
CA GLY A 168 4.04 -2.99 -5.24
C GLY A 168 3.72 -1.78 -6.12
N VAL A 169 4.03 -1.88 -7.42
CA VAL A 169 3.43 -1.00 -8.44
C VAL A 169 1.93 -1.23 -8.50
N THR A 170 1.52 -2.50 -8.58
CA THR A 170 0.15 -2.98 -8.42
C THR A 170 0.04 -3.88 -7.19
N GLY A 171 -1.17 -4.27 -6.82
CA GLY A 171 -1.41 -5.11 -5.65
C GLY A 171 -2.86 -5.58 -5.58
N LEU A 172 -3.10 -6.55 -4.71
CA LEU A 172 -4.43 -7.14 -4.54
C LEU A 172 -5.47 -6.08 -4.14
N ALA A 173 -5.08 -5.14 -3.27
CA ALA A 173 -5.95 -4.06 -2.84
C ALA A 173 -6.27 -3.09 -3.98
N GLN A 174 -5.28 -2.74 -4.80
CA GLN A 174 -5.44 -1.90 -5.99
C GLN A 174 -6.41 -2.51 -7.02
N ILE A 175 -6.51 -3.85 -7.09
CA ILE A 175 -7.47 -4.52 -7.98
C ILE A 175 -8.89 -4.44 -7.45
N HIS A 176 -9.08 -4.71 -6.15
CA HIS A 176 -10.41 -4.94 -5.59
C HIS A 176 -11.06 -3.71 -4.94
N LEU A 177 -10.28 -2.67 -4.62
CA LEU A 177 -10.77 -1.54 -3.83
C LEU A 177 -10.60 -0.22 -4.59
N PRO A 178 -11.56 0.72 -4.42
CA PRO A 178 -11.40 2.08 -4.89
C PRO A 178 -10.29 2.81 -4.11
N PRO A 179 -9.85 4.00 -4.59
CA PRO A 179 -8.92 4.86 -3.86
C PRO A 179 -9.42 5.22 -2.45
N ASP A 180 -8.48 5.49 -1.55
CA ASP A 180 -8.77 5.81 -0.15
C ASP A 180 -9.47 7.18 -0.01
N THR A 181 -10.61 7.20 0.69
CA THR A 181 -11.44 8.39 0.95
C THR A 181 -11.54 8.72 2.44
N ASP A 182 -11.46 7.69 3.30
CA ASP A 182 -11.71 7.77 4.73
C ASP A 182 -11.01 6.62 5.49
N LEU A 183 -11.05 6.64 6.82
CA LEU A 183 -10.39 5.63 7.65
C LEU A 183 -10.92 4.20 7.41
N SER A 184 -12.21 4.03 7.09
CA SER A 184 -12.80 2.73 6.78
C SER A 184 -12.28 2.17 5.46
N SER A 185 -12.08 3.02 4.45
CA SER A 185 -11.47 2.64 3.18
C SER A 185 -10.03 2.14 3.38
N VAL A 186 -9.25 2.86 4.19
CA VAL A 186 -7.87 2.47 4.55
C VAL A 186 -7.86 1.15 5.33
N ARG A 187 -8.83 0.94 6.24
CA ARG A 187 -8.96 -0.33 6.97
C ARG A 187 -9.21 -1.50 6.03
N ARG A 188 -10.12 -1.36 5.05
CA ARG A 188 -10.38 -2.41 4.04
C ARG A 188 -9.14 -2.71 3.22
N LYS A 189 -8.41 -1.67 2.83
CA LYS A 189 -7.15 -1.79 2.10
C LYS A 189 -6.07 -2.50 2.91
N LEU A 190 -5.94 -2.16 4.20
CA LEU A 190 -5.03 -2.85 5.10
C LEU A 190 -5.36 -4.34 5.20
N THR A 191 -6.63 -4.72 5.38
CA THR A 191 -7.02 -6.14 5.41
C THR A 191 -6.61 -6.87 4.14
N CYS A 192 -6.77 -6.23 2.98
CA CYS A 192 -6.36 -6.80 1.70
C CYS A 192 -4.83 -6.92 1.56
N ASP A 193 -4.09 -5.89 1.98
CA ASP A 193 -2.62 -5.89 2.00
C ASP A 193 -2.07 -7.00 2.89
N LEU A 194 -2.62 -7.17 4.09
CA LEU A 194 -2.23 -8.25 5.02
C LEU A 194 -2.56 -9.63 4.45
N HIS A 195 -3.74 -9.77 3.83
CA HIS A 195 -4.10 -11.02 3.16
C HIS A 195 -3.12 -11.38 2.03
N TYR A 196 -2.74 -10.39 1.22
CA TYR A 196 -1.72 -10.60 0.20
C TYR A 196 -0.40 -11.06 0.82
N ILE A 197 0.08 -10.41 1.88
CA ILE A 197 1.33 -10.78 2.57
C ILE A 197 1.27 -12.21 3.12
N GLU A 198 0.13 -12.62 3.67
CA GLU A 198 -0.06 -13.96 4.23
C GLU A 198 -0.10 -15.06 3.16
N GLN A 199 -0.56 -14.74 1.94
CA GLN A 199 -0.79 -15.71 0.86
C GLN A 199 0.14 -15.53 -0.34
N MET A 200 1.12 -14.62 -0.25
CA MET A 200 1.96 -14.26 -1.40
C MET A 200 2.69 -15.48 -1.96
N ASN A 201 2.55 -15.65 -3.26
CA ASN A 201 3.25 -16.66 -4.04
C ASN A 201 3.28 -16.21 -5.51
N LEU A 202 4.19 -16.78 -6.30
CA LEU A 202 4.38 -16.38 -7.70
C LEU A 202 3.11 -16.54 -8.55
N TRP A 203 2.24 -17.48 -8.21
CA TRP A 203 0.97 -17.67 -8.93
C TRP A 203 -0.05 -16.58 -8.60
N LEU A 204 -0.11 -16.11 -7.36
CA LEU A 204 -0.92 -14.94 -7.00
C LEU A 204 -0.39 -13.68 -7.71
N ASP A 205 0.94 -13.49 -7.71
CA ASP A 205 1.57 -12.35 -8.39
C ASP A 205 1.30 -12.33 -9.90
N LEU A 206 1.41 -13.49 -10.56
CA LEU A 206 1.09 -13.62 -11.98
C LEU A 206 -0.36 -13.22 -12.28
N ARG A 207 -1.31 -13.67 -11.45
CA ARG A 207 -2.73 -13.33 -11.61
C ARG A 207 -3.01 -11.85 -11.35
N VAL A 208 -2.39 -11.25 -10.34
CA VAL A 208 -2.51 -9.81 -10.05
C VAL A 208 -1.93 -8.98 -11.20
N THR A 209 -0.77 -9.39 -11.72
CA THR A 209 -0.11 -8.74 -12.86
C THR A 209 -0.96 -8.85 -14.13
N ALA A 210 -1.47 -10.05 -14.43
CA ALA A 210 -2.35 -10.27 -15.58
C ALA A 210 -3.64 -9.46 -15.47
N CYS A 211 -4.27 -9.42 -14.29
CA CYS A 211 -5.47 -8.61 -14.05
C CYS A 211 -5.20 -7.12 -14.31
N THR A 212 -4.05 -6.62 -13.84
CA THR A 212 -3.62 -5.23 -14.08
C THR A 212 -3.38 -4.97 -15.56
N ALA A 213 -2.70 -5.87 -16.27
CA ALA A 213 -2.46 -5.74 -17.71
C ALA A 213 -3.76 -5.73 -18.53
N LEU A 214 -4.73 -6.59 -18.19
CA LEU A 214 -6.06 -6.58 -18.80
C LEU A 214 -6.81 -5.28 -18.51
N GLY A 215 -6.68 -4.73 -17.30
CA GLY A 215 -7.19 -3.41 -16.93
C GLY A 215 -6.66 -2.29 -17.82
N LEU A 216 -5.35 -2.28 -18.10
CA LEU A 216 -4.71 -1.34 -19.03
C LEU A 216 -5.23 -1.49 -20.47
N LEU A 217 -5.64 -2.70 -20.87
CA LEU A 217 -6.28 -2.99 -22.16
C LEU A 217 -7.79 -2.68 -22.18
N GLY A 218 -8.35 -2.14 -21.09
CA GLY A 218 -9.76 -1.73 -20.99
C GLY A 218 -10.71 -2.80 -20.45
N ILE A 219 -10.20 -3.95 -20.01
CA ILE A 219 -11.03 -5.00 -19.41
C ILE A 219 -11.29 -4.66 -17.93
N PRO A 220 -12.55 -4.55 -17.47
CA PRO A 220 -12.85 -4.18 -16.09
C PRO A 220 -12.24 -5.16 -15.07
N HIS A 221 -11.64 -4.62 -14.00
CA HIS A 221 -11.02 -5.41 -12.92
C HIS A 221 -12.00 -6.39 -12.29
N ALA A 222 -13.28 -6.03 -12.15
CA ALA A 222 -14.32 -6.92 -11.62
C ALA A 222 -14.49 -8.20 -12.45
N THR A 223 -14.34 -8.08 -13.77
CA THR A 223 -14.45 -9.20 -14.71
C THR A 223 -13.17 -10.02 -14.69
N SER A 224 -12.02 -9.38 -14.92
CA SER A 224 -10.73 -10.07 -14.99
C SER A 224 -10.35 -10.74 -13.68
N SER A 225 -10.64 -10.13 -12.52
CA SER A 225 -10.37 -10.75 -11.22
C SER A 225 -11.15 -12.05 -11.00
N LYS A 226 -12.38 -12.13 -11.56
CA LYS A 226 -13.23 -13.33 -11.47
C LYS A 226 -12.65 -14.46 -12.34
N TYR A 227 -12.30 -14.16 -13.58
CA TYR A 227 -11.73 -15.15 -14.51
C TYR A 227 -10.34 -15.62 -14.10
N LEU A 228 -9.54 -14.74 -13.50
CA LEU A 228 -8.25 -15.09 -12.93
C LEU A 228 -8.37 -15.70 -11.52
N CYS A 229 -9.58 -15.93 -11.01
CA CYS A 229 -9.82 -16.56 -9.71
C CYS A 229 -9.10 -15.87 -8.54
N LEU A 230 -8.99 -14.54 -8.54
CA LEU A 230 -8.36 -13.79 -7.44
C LEU A 230 -9.18 -13.95 -6.14
N PRO A 231 -8.50 -13.99 -4.97
CA PRO A 231 -9.18 -14.09 -3.67
C PRO A 231 -10.23 -12.98 -3.48
N LYS A 232 -11.43 -13.35 -3.02
CA LYS A 232 -12.51 -12.37 -2.77
C LYS A 232 -12.31 -11.69 -1.42
N LEU A 233 -12.64 -10.40 -1.34
CA LEU A 233 -12.52 -9.63 -0.11
C LEU A 233 -13.60 -9.93 0.94
N ASN A 234 -14.77 -10.43 0.54
CA ASN A 234 -15.89 -10.71 1.45
C ASN A 234 -15.59 -11.82 2.48
N ASP A 235 -14.54 -12.61 2.26
CA ASP A 235 -14.13 -13.67 3.17
C ASP A 235 -13.28 -13.16 4.36
N TYR A 236 -12.97 -11.85 4.38
CA TYR A 236 -12.07 -11.25 5.37
C TYR A 236 -12.80 -10.18 6.18
N SER A 237 -13.69 -10.63 7.05
CA SER A 237 -14.18 -9.79 8.13
C SER A 237 -13.00 -9.45 9.04
N TRP A 238 -12.82 -8.16 9.34
CA TRP A 238 -11.97 -7.73 10.45
C TRP A 238 -12.63 -8.29 11.71
N THR A 239 -12.27 -9.50 12.13
CA THR A 239 -12.86 -10.08 13.33
C THR A 239 -12.47 -9.18 14.51
N PRO A 240 -13.43 -8.68 15.30
CA PRO A 240 -13.17 -7.75 16.41
C PRO A 240 -12.35 -8.34 17.57
N ALA A 241 -11.70 -9.50 17.40
CA ALA A 241 -10.97 -10.18 18.45
C ALA A 241 -9.87 -9.30 19.07
N VAL A 242 -9.30 -8.37 18.29
CA VAL A 242 -8.29 -7.41 18.78
C VAL A 242 -8.92 -6.22 19.53
N CYS A 243 -10.17 -5.82 19.24
CA CYS A 243 -10.84 -4.76 20.00
C CYS A 243 -11.09 -5.15 21.47
N LYS A 244 -11.37 -6.43 21.74
CA LYS A 244 -11.52 -6.90 23.13
C LYS A 244 -10.22 -6.80 23.93
N GLN A 245 -9.06 -6.87 23.28
CA GLN A 245 -7.78 -6.73 23.97
C GLN A 245 -7.54 -5.27 24.37
N VAL A 246 -7.83 -4.32 23.46
CA VAL A 246 -7.66 -2.89 23.70
C VAL A 246 -8.63 -2.40 24.78
N GLU A 247 -9.91 -2.75 24.71
CA GLU A 247 -10.92 -2.39 25.72
C GLU A 247 -10.63 -3.01 27.10
N ARG A 248 -10.08 -4.23 27.14
CA ARG A 248 -9.64 -4.86 28.41
C ARG A 248 -8.43 -4.15 29.01
N THR A 249 -7.49 -3.67 28.20
CA THR A 249 -6.35 -2.89 28.71
C THR A 249 -6.71 -1.47 29.14
N THR A 250 -7.68 -0.79 28.52
CA THR A 250 -8.15 0.52 28.98
C THR A 250 -9.05 0.42 30.22
N SER A 251 -9.90 -0.62 30.31
CA SER A 251 -10.70 -0.89 31.50
C SER A 251 -9.85 -1.30 32.71
N ALA A 252 -8.79 -2.09 32.50
CA ALA A 252 -7.87 -2.48 33.57
C ALA A 252 -6.92 -1.34 34.03
N ARG A 253 -6.68 -0.31 33.21
CA ARG A 253 -5.80 0.82 33.54
C ARG A 253 -6.47 1.91 34.38
N ASN A 254 -7.80 2.02 34.36
CA ASN A 254 -8.52 3.02 35.17
C ASN A 254 -8.78 2.58 36.63
N GLY A 255 -8.32 1.39 37.04
CA GLY A 255 -8.62 0.81 38.35
C GLY A 255 -7.43 0.47 39.24
N ARG A 256 -6.18 0.78 38.87
CA ARG A 256 -5.01 0.52 39.74
C ARG A 256 -4.05 1.70 39.74
N SER A 257 -3.78 2.17 40.96
CA SER A 257 -2.78 3.18 41.28
C SER A 257 -1.41 2.81 40.72
N MET A 258 -0.62 3.86 40.47
CA MET A 258 0.75 3.80 39.98
C MET A 258 1.58 2.74 40.71
N GLU A 259 2.20 1.83 39.95
CA GLU A 259 3.52 1.31 40.27
C GLU A 259 4.27 1.00 38.97
N SER A 260 5.46 1.56 38.90
CA SER A 260 6.32 1.66 37.74
C SER A 260 7.11 0.37 37.53
N HIS A 261 6.75 -0.46 36.55
CA HIS A 261 7.66 -1.49 36.04
C HIS A 261 7.76 -1.41 34.50
N ALA A 262 8.95 -1.06 34.05
CA ALA A 262 9.35 -1.01 32.66
C ALA A 262 9.48 -2.42 32.08
N VAL A 263 8.96 -2.61 30.87
CA VAL A 263 9.28 -3.76 30.01
C VAL A 263 10.23 -3.26 28.92
N PRO A 264 11.41 -3.87 28.71
CA PRO A 264 12.41 -3.36 27.79
C PRO A 264 12.06 -3.78 26.36
N LEU A 265 11.61 -2.84 25.52
CA LEU A 265 11.64 -3.00 24.07
C LEU A 265 12.77 -2.13 23.52
N GLY A 266 13.93 -2.77 23.35
CA GLY A 266 15.05 -2.19 22.62
C GLY A 266 14.67 -2.03 21.15
N TYR A 267 14.56 -0.77 20.71
CA TYR A 267 15.09 -0.19 19.47
C TYR A 267 14.61 1.27 19.44
N ALA A 268 15.38 2.15 20.08
CA ALA A 268 15.11 3.58 20.11
C ALA A 268 15.51 4.20 18.76
N VAL A 269 14.53 4.66 17.98
CA VAL A 269 14.78 5.66 16.92
C VAL A 269 14.57 7.04 17.55
N ARG A 270 15.68 7.75 17.76
CA ARG A 270 15.72 9.12 18.27
C ARG A 270 15.19 10.07 17.19
N LEU A 271 13.91 10.40 17.22
CA LEU A 271 13.35 11.49 16.41
C LEU A 271 13.66 12.82 17.08
N SER A 272 14.52 13.61 16.44
CA SER A 272 14.87 14.97 16.83
C SER A 272 13.62 15.86 16.80
N ARG A 273 13.39 16.56 17.92
CA ARG A 273 12.35 17.56 18.13
C ARG A 273 12.44 18.69 17.10
N SER A 274 11.29 19.01 16.49
CA SER A 274 10.91 20.37 16.11
C SER A 274 9.41 20.34 15.80
N GLU A 275 8.64 20.97 16.68
CA GLU A 275 7.19 21.07 16.66
C GLU A 275 6.63 21.69 15.37
N LYS A 276 5.47 21.19 14.94
CA LYS A 276 4.31 21.99 14.53
C LYS A 276 3.08 21.08 14.56
N VAL A 277 2.20 21.34 15.52
CA VAL A 277 0.88 20.73 15.65
C VAL A 277 0.02 21.18 14.47
N ILE A 278 -0.46 20.24 13.65
CA ILE A 278 -1.45 20.49 12.59
C ILE A 278 -2.79 19.91 13.09
N PRO A 279 -3.91 20.64 12.99
CA PRO A 279 -5.13 20.31 13.72
C PRO A 279 -5.82 19.04 13.21
N ALA A 280 -6.50 18.38 14.15
CA ALA A 280 -7.23 17.14 14.04
C ALA A 280 -8.31 17.14 12.94
N PHE A 281 -8.53 15.93 12.38
CA PHE A 281 -9.62 15.58 11.47
C PHE A 281 -10.94 16.25 11.86
N LYS A 282 -11.48 17.11 10.99
CA LYS A 282 -12.90 17.49 11.03
C LYS A 282 -13.72 16.26 10.61
N THR A 283 -14.34 15.60 11.57
CA THR A 283 -15.49 14.72 11.36
C THR A 283 -16.63 15.56 10.80
N LEU A 284 -16.93 15.40 9.51
CA LEU A 284 -18.21 15.82 8.93
C LEU A 284 -19.22 14.72 9.23
N ASP A 285 -19.90 14.86 10.35
CA ASP A 285 -21.12 14.12 10.66
C ASP A 285 -22.28 15.04 10.24
N GLN A 286 -23.01 14.65 9.20
CA GLN A 286 -24.28 15.29 8.83
C GLN A 286 -25.34 14.19 8.75
N THR A 287 -26.03 13.97 9.86
CA THR A 287 -27.36 13.38 9.88
C THR A 287 -28.40 14.50 9.72
N PRO A 288 -29.45 14.32 8.90
CA PRO A 288 -30.51 15.30 8.79
C PRO A 288 -31.54 15.05 9.91
N HIS A 289 -31.69 16.00 10.83
CA HIS A 289 -32.85 16.05 11.71
C HIS A 289 -33.95 16.91 11.08
N SER A 290 -35.07 16.25 10.80
CA SER A 290 -36.41 16.79 10.66
C SER A 290 -36.85 17.54 11.94
N GLY A 291 -37.55 18.66 11.80
CA GLY A 291 -38.39 19.18 12.88
C GLY A 291 -38.65 20.69 12.85
N HIS A 292 -39.88 21.03 12.43
CA HIS A 292 -40.63 22.29 12.54
C HIS A 292 -40.34 23.41 11.54
#